data_AF-A0A820QE61-F1
#
_entry.id   AF-A0A820QE61-F1
#
_cell.length_a   1.000
_cell.length_b   1.000
_cell.length_c   1.000
_cell.angle_alpha   90.00
_cell.angle_beta   90.00
_cell.angle_gamma   90.00
#
_symmetry.space_group_name_H-M   'P 1'
#
loop_
_entity.id
_entity.type
_entity.pdbx_description
1 polymer ?
#
loop_
_entity_poly.entity_id
_entity_poly.type
_entity_poly.pdbx_seq_one_letter_code
_entity_poly.pdbx_strand_id
1 'polypeptide(L)'
;DLLFIMQFIRDTTQANNFFSGIFTNYYFELITIDDYSGAALLQPVPFELSNCSCMLSALCTEQAVIYDNDYNNNSSFIVPGLYVGCYIVEALLQSTLECFFNQTCLNILQSYGGFSSFMDVIPLNSSLSSRYNETSTIEELVNELMIENWNLSIIYESYYNGCQP
;
A
#
# COMPACT_ATOMS: atom_id res chain seq x y z
N ASP A 1 20.17 -5.21 -2.88
CA ASP A 1 19.33 -4.69 -3.97
C ASP A 1 17.89 -4.69 -3.48
N LEU A 2 17.27 -3.52 -3.37
CA LEU A 2 15.93 -3.37 -2.79
C LEU A 2 14.85 -3.89 -3.75
N LEU A 3 15.09 -3.91 -5.08
CA LEU A 3 14.21 -4.57 -6.05
C LEU A 3 14.06 -6.06 -5.74
N PHE A 4 15.19 -6.73 -5.47
CA PHE A 4 15.21 -8.13 -5.07
C PHE A 4 14.44 -8.36 -3.76
N ILE A 5 14.57 -7.45 -2.78
CA ILE A 5 13.84 -7.54 -1.52
C ILE A 5 12.33 -7.38 -1.74
N MET A 6 11.90 -6.44 -2.58
CA MET A 6 10.48 -6.24 -2.89
C MET A 6 9.89 -7.45 -3.60
N GLN A 7 10.61 -8.04 -4.56
CA GLN A 7 10.19 -9.27 -5.22
C GLN A 7 10.12 -10.44 -4.23
N PHE A 8 11.13 -10.59 -3.37
CA PHE A 8 11.14 -11.60 -2.33
C PHE A 8 9.96 -11.45 -1.37
N ILE A 9 9.61 -10.23 -0.96
CA ILE A 9 8.43 -9.96 -0.13
C ILE A 9 7.17 -10.39 -0.87
N ARG A 10 6.97 -9.98 -2.13
CA ARG A 10 5.80 -10.38 -2.95
C ARG A 10 5.65 -11.90 -3.02
N ASP A 11 6.71 -12.59 -3.41
CA ASP A 11 6.72 -14.04 -3.59
C ASP A 11 6.49 -14.77 -2.27
N THR A 12 7.14 -14.34 -1.20
CA THR A 12 6.99 -14.95 0.13
C THR A 12 5.58 -14.72 0.68
N THR A 13 5.01 -13.53 0.48
CA THR A 13 3.67 -13.20 0.97
C THR A 13 2.60 -14.01 0.27
N GLN A 14 2.71 -14.16 -1.06
CA GLN A 14 1.82 -15.01 -1.85
C GLN A 14 1.98 -16.49 -1.50
N ALA A 15 3.21 -17.01 -1.51
CA ALA A 15 3.47 -18.44 -1.32
C ALA A 15 3.10 -18.94 0.08
N ASN A 16 3.19 -18.09 1.10
CA ASN A 16 2.82 -18.43 2.47
C ASN A 16 1.36 -18.08 2.81
N ASN A 17 0.60 -17.49 1.88
CA ASN A 17 -0.75 -16.97 2.13
C ASN A 17 -0.81 -16.15 3.42
N PHE A 18 0.17 -15.26 3.62
CA PHE A 18 0.29 -14.56 4.89
C PHE A 18 -0.94 -13.72 5.16
N PHE A 19 -1.49 -13.85 6.35
CA PHE A 19 -2.69 -13.12 6.73
C PHE A 19 -2.39 -11.63 6.92
N SER A 20 -3.10 -10.76 6.20
CA SER A 20 -2.97 -9.31 6.41
C SER A 20 -3.59 -8.94 7.76
N GLY A 21 -2.91 -8.08 8.53
CA GLY A 21 -3.40 -7.66 9.86
C GLY A 21 -4.73 -6.90 9.83
N ILE A 22 -5.11 -6.37 8.66
CA ILE A 22 -6.37 -5.65 8.43
C ILE A 22 -7.36 -6.45 7.56
N PHE A 23 -7.14 -7.76 7.37
CA PHE A 23 -8.10 -8.67 6.71
C PHE A 23 -8.41 -8.32 5.24
N THR A 24 -7.51 -7.62 4.53
CA THR A 24 -7.67 -7.21 3.12
C THR A 24 -7.43 -8.32 2.11
N ASN A 25 -6.83 -9.44 2.52
CA ASN A 25 -6.60 -10.60 1.66
C ASN A 25 -7.47 -11.81 1.97
N TYR A 26 -7.80 -12.03 3.24
CA TYR A 26 -8.68 -13.11 3.69
C TYR A 26 -9.54 -12.61 4.85
N TYR A 27 -10.79 -13.05 4.89
CA TYR A 27 -11.65 -12.95 6.06
C TYR A 27 -12.02 -14.36 6.55
N PHE A 28 -12.50 -14.46 7.79
CA PHE A 28 -12.93 -15.74 8.33
C PHE A 28 -14.45 -15.83 8.37
N GLU A 29 -14.96 -16.97 7.92
CA GLU A 29 -16.37 -17.31 7.98
C GLU A 29 -16.58 -18.53 8.89
N LEU A 30 -17.65 -18.50 9.68
CA LEU A 30 -18.11 -19.64 10.47
C LEU A 30 -19.14 -20.43 9.67
N ILE A 31 -18.84 -21.69 9.36
CA ILE A 31 -19.76 -22.62 8.69
C ILE A 31 -20.27 -23.63 9.72
N THR A 32 -21.60 -23.76 9.84
CA THR A 32 -22.22 -24.83 10.63
C THR A 32 -22.15 -26.15 9.87
N ILE A 33 -21.55 -27.17 10.49
CA ILE A 33 -21.43 -28.51 9.89
C ILE A 33 -22.69 -29.33 10.15
N ASP A 34 -23.28 -29.15 11.34
CA ASP A 34 -24.44 -29.89 11.82
C ASP A 34 -25.21 -29.04 12.83
N ASP A 35 -26.44 -28.66 12.47
CA ASP A 35 -27.30 -27.77 13.25
C ASP A 35 -27.72 -28.38 14.60
N TYR A 36 -27.61 -29.71 14.77
CA TYR A 36 -27.98 -30.39 16.02
C TYR A 36 -26.85 -30.46 17.05
N SER A 37 -25.59 -30.60 16.60
CA SER A 37 -24.43 -30.70 17.49
C SER A 37 -23.80 -29.34 17.83
N GLY A 38 -24.18 -28.28 17.12
CA GLY A 38 -23.62 -26.94 17.29
C GLY A 38 -22.16 -26.84 16.83
N ALA A 39 -21.69 -27.82 16.05
CA ALA A 39 -20.33 -27.84 15.53
C ALA A 39 -20.18 -26.83 14.37
N ALA A 40 -19.20 -25.95 14.49
CA ALA A 40 -18.85 -24.97 13.46
C ALA A 40 -17.37 -25.07 13.08
N LEU A 41 -17.06 -24.82 11.80
CA LEU A 41 -15.71 -24.64 11.30
C LEU A 41 -15.46 -23.16 11.04
N LEU A 42 -14.28 -22.71 11.44
CA LEU A 42 -13.74 -21.44 10.99
C LEU A 42 -12.93 -21.70 9.72
N GLN A 43 -13.29 -21.07 8.61
CA GLN A 43 -12.52 -21.17 7.36
C GLN A 43 -12.07 -19.78 6.87
N PRO A 44 -10.85 -19.66 6.31
CA PRO A 44 -10.44 -18.47 5.60
C PRO A 44 -11.10 -18.44 4.21
N VAL A 45 -11.70 -17.31 3.87
CA VAL A 45 -12.26 -17.03 2.55
C VAL A 45 -11.43 -15.91 1.91
N PRO A 46 -10.88 -16.11 0.71
CA PRO A 46 -10.12 -15.05 0.05
C PRO A 46 -11.01 -13.87 -0.29
N PHE A 47 -10.44 -12.68 -0.17
CA PHE A 47 -11.06 -11.47 -0.66
C PHE A 47 -10.94 -11.42 -2.20
N GLU A 48 -11.99 -10.92 -2.86
CA GLU A 48 -12.05 -10.77 -4.32
C GLU A 48 -12.14 -9.28 -4.64
N LEU A 49 -11.06 -8.68 -5.16
CA LEU A 49 -11.05 -7.28 -5.61
C LEU A 49 -11.28 -7.25 -7.12
N SER A 50 -12.41 -6.69 -7.58
CA SER A 50 -12.70 -6.51 -9.00
C SER A 50 -12.48 -7.77 -9.88
N ASN A 51 -12.96 -8.94 -9.43
CA ASN A 51 -12.75 -10.29 -10.03
C ASN A 51 -11.31 -10.82 -9.97
N CYS A 52 -10.48 -10.30 -9.06
CA CYS A 52 -9.15 -10.78 -8.77
C CYS A 52 -9.08 -11.36 -7.36
N SER A 53 -8.76 -12.65 -7.29
CA SER A 53 -8.71 -13.39 -6.03
C SER A 53 -7.38 -13.21 -5.32
N CYS A 54 -7.42 -12.79 -4.05
CA CYS A 54 -6.22 -12.71 -3.21
C CYS A 54 -5.56 -14.07 -2.93
N MET A 55 -6.27 -15.17 -3.19
CA MET A 55 -5.68 -16.51 -3.17
C MET A 55 -4.82 -16.80 -4.40
N LEU A 56 -5.19 -16.24 -5.55
CA LEU A 56 -4.56 -16.55 -6.83
C LEU A 56 -3.45 -15.56 -7.18
N SER A 57 -3.53 -14.32 -6.70
CA SER A 57 -2.56 -13.27 -7.01
C SER A 57 -2.42 -12.26 -5.89
N ALA A 58 -1.18 -11.96 -5.51
CA ALA A 58 -0.85 -10.87 -4.60
C ALA A 58 -1.03 -9.50 -5.25
N LEU A 59 -1.07 -9.45 -6.58
CA LEU A 59 -1.11 -8.23 -7.41
C LEU A 59 -2.50 -7.61 -7.52
N CYS A 60 -3.53 -8.25 -6.94
CA CYS A 60 -4.88 -7.71 -7.00
C CYS A 60 -4.99 -6.40 -6.23
N THR A 61 -5.39 -5.36 -6.96
CA THR A 61 -5.65 -4.03 -6.42
C THR A 61 -6.94 -3.48 -7.02
N GLU A 62 -7.53 -2.53 -6.32
CA GLU A 62 -8.63 -1.71 -6.83
C GLU A 62 -8.48 -0.28 -6.32
N GLN A 63 -9.18 0.64 -6.99
CA GLN A 63 -9.17 2.04 -6.63
C GLN A 63 -9.61 2.23 -5.17
N ALA A 64 -8.85 3.00 -4.40
CA ALA A 64 -9.21 3.28 -3.01
C ALA A 64 -10.45 4.18 -2.94
N VAL A 65 -11.43 3.75 -2.15
CA VAL A 65 -12.67 4.47 -1.91
C VAL A 65 -12.87 4.66 -0.41
N ILE A 66 -13.19 5.88 -0.03
CA ILE A 66 -13.72 6.17 1.30
C ILE A 66 -15.24 6.08 1.19
N TYR A 67 -15.84 5.35 2.12
CA TYR A 67 -17.28 5.22 2.25
C TYR A 67 -17.75 6.08 3.42
N ASP A 68 -18.80 6.85 3.21
CA ASP A 68 -19.52 7.50 4.31
C ASP A 68 -20.57 6.53 4.85
N ASN A 69 -20.77 6.52 6.16
CA ASN A 69 -21.73 5.66 6.85
C ASN A 69 -23.18 6.14 6.64
N ASP A 70 -23.50 6.68 5.47
CA ASP A 70 -24.88 6.90 5.07
C ASP A 70 -25.48 5.55 4.68
N TYR A 71 -26.67 5.27 5.21
CA TYR A 71 -27.46 4.03 5.10
C TYR A 71 -27.61 3.42 3.68
N ASN A 72 -27.17 4.13 2.64
CA ASN A 72 -27.27 3.76 1.23
C ASN A 72 -25.96 3.23 0.61
N ASN A 73 -24.85 3.09 1.35
CA ASN A 73 -23.56 2.59 0.82
C ASN A 73 -23.09 3.33 -0.46
N ASN A 74 -23.45 4.60 -0.62
CA ASN A 74 -22.94 5.39 -1.73
C ASN A 74 -21.47 5.71 -1.46
N SER A 75 -20.58 5.37 -2.40
CA SER A 75 -19.17 5.77 -2.36
C SER A 75 -19.07 7.28 -2.13
N SER A 76 -18.43 7.71 -1.04
CA SER A 76 -18.37 9.14 -0.71
C SER A 76 -17.22 9.83 -1.41
N PHE A 77 -16.10 9.13 -1.60
CA PHE A 77 -14.94 9.70 -2.27
C PHE A 77 -13.98 8.64 -2.82
N ILE A 78 -13.73 8.68 -4.12
CA ILE A 78 -12.62 7.96 -4.75
C ILE A 78 -11.35 8.77 -4.50
N VAL A 79 -10.32 8.16 -3.89
CA VAL A 79 -9.06 8.85 -3.61
C VAL A 79 -8.14 8.75 -4.83
N PRO A 80 -7.93 9.83 -5.60
CA PRO A 80 -7.18 9.76 -6.85
C PRO A 80 -5.77 9.24 -6.64
N GLY A 81 -5.35 8.32 -7.51
CA GLY A 81 -4.02 7.72 -7.46
C GLY A 81 -3.78 6.70 -6.34
N LEU A 82 -4.65 6.58 -5.33
CA LEU A 82 -4.47 5.56 -4.28
C LEU A 82 -5.26 4.29 -4.57
N TYR A 83 -4.64 3.16 -4.27
CA TYR A 83 -5.21 1.83 -4.42
C TYR A 83 -5.28 1.12 -3.07
N VAL A 84 -6.24 0.20 -2.96
CA VAL A 84 -6.27 -0.86 -1.96
C VAL A 84 -5.99 -2.19 -2.66
N GLY A 85 -5.58 -3.20 -1.92
CA GLY A 85 -5.27 -4.51 -2.50
C GLY A 85 -5.10 -5.57 -1.44
N CYS A 86 -4.85 -6.80 -1.87
CA CYS A 86 -4.64 -7.93 -0.95
C CYS A 86 -3.59 -7.61 0.11
N TYR A 87 -2.49 -7.00 -0.34
CA TYR A 87 -1.38 -6.59 0.50
C TYR A 87 -1.13 -5.09 0.37
N ILE A 88 -0.95 -4.41 1.51
CA ILE A 88 -0.72 -2.97 1.59
C ILE A 88 0.49 -2.55 0.75
N VAL A 89 1.56 -3.34 0.75
CA VAL A 89 2.78 -3.04 -0.01
C VAL A 89 2.48 -3.02 -1.51
N GLU A 90 1.68 -3.96 -2.00
CA GLU A 90 1.35 -4.02 -3.42
C GLU A 90 0.43 -2.88 -3.84
N ALA A 91 -0.59 -2.61 -3.03
CA ALA A 91 -1.48 -1.47 -3.21
C ALA A 91 -0.69 -0.15 -3.24
N LEU A 92 0.29 0.01 -2.35
CA LEU A 92 1.16 1.18 -2.31
C LEU A 92 2.00 1.30 -3.58
N LEU A 93 2.66 0.23 -4.02
CA LEU A 93 3.54 0.27 -5.20
C LEU A 93 2.77 0.64 -6.48
N GLN A 94 1.55 0.13 -6.63
CA GLN A 94 0.69 0.45 -7.77
C GLN A 94 0.01 1.82 -7.65
N SER A 95 -0.01 2.42 -6.45
CA SER A 95 -0.52 3.77 -6.24
C SER A 95 0.41 4.83 -6.82
N THR A 96 -0.13 6.03 -7.02
CA THR A 96 0.57 7.25 -7.42
C THR A 96 0.46 8.30 -6.30
N LEU A 97 1.12 9.44 -6.48
CA LEU A 97 1.04 10.57 -5.55
C LEU A 97 0.00 11.62 -5.97
N GLU A 98 -0.90 11.31 -6.91
CA GLU A 98 -1.86 12.26 -7.51
C GLU A 98 -2.63 13.08 -6.47
N CYS A 99 -3.24 12.42 -5.47
CA CYS A 99 -3.96 13.11 -4.39
C CYS A 99 -3.08 14.10 -3.61
N PHE A 100 -1.77 13.85 -3.49
CA PHE A 100 -0.84 14.68 -2.71
C PHE A 100 -0.49 16.01 -3.38
N PHE A 101 -0.78 16.17 -4.68
CA PHE A 101 -0.67 17.45 -5.38
C PHE A 101 -1.94 18.32 -5.26
N ASN A 102 -3.04 17.77 -4.70
CA ASN A 102 -4.34 18.41 -4.67
C ASN A 102 -4.78 18.74 -3.22
N GLN A 103 -4.84 20.03 -2.88
CA GLN A 103 -5.26 20.48 -1.55
C GLN A 103 -6.66 19.97 -1.17
N THR A 104 -7.61 19.92 -2.10
CA THR A 104 -8.97 19.42 -1.83
C THR A 104 -8.95 17.96 -1.44
N CYS A 105 -8.15 17.14 -2.14
CA CYS A 105 -7.99 15.73 -1.81
C CYS A 105 -7.38 15.55 -0.41
N LEU A 106 -6.32 16.30 -0.10
CA LEU A 106 -5.68 16.28 1.22
C LEU A 106 -6.62 16.70 2.34
N ASN A 107 -7.44 17.74 2.13
CA ASN A 107 -8.44 18.18 3.10
C ASN A 107 -9.47 17.09 3.39
N ILE A 108 -9.90 16.34 2.36
CA ILE A 108 -10.81 15.20 2.53
C ILE A 108 -10.12 14.12 3.36
N LEU A 109 -8.89 13.72 3.02
CA LEU A 109 -8.13 12.74 3.81
C LEU A 109 -7.96 13.17 5.28
N GLN A 110 -7.68 14.45 5.53
CA GLN A 110 -7.57 14.99 6.89
C GLN A 110 -8.88 14.92 7.68
N SER A 111 -10.03 15.12 7.01
CA SER A 111 -11.35 15.03 7.65
C SER A 111 -11.66 13.62 8.15
N TYR A 112 -11.28 12.59 7.37
CA TYR A 112 -11.47 11.19 7.76
C TYR A 112 -10.42 10.70 8.76
N GLY A 113 -9.18 11.20 8.69
CA GLY A 113 -8.11 10.84 9.62
C GLY A 113 -8.21 11.47 11.00
N GLY A 114 -9.03 12.52 11.17
CA GLY A 114 -9.15 13.24 12.45
C GLY A 114 -7.89 14.01 12.86
N PHE A 115 -6.96 14.24 11.91
CA PHE A 115 -5.69 14.95 12.16
C PHE A 115 -5.71 16.42 11.73
N SER A 116 -6.85 16.91 11.21
CA SER A 116 -7.03 18.28 10.73
C SER A 116 -6.71 19.35 11.78
N SER A 117 -6.76 19.01 13.07
CA SER A 117 -6.48 19.92 14.18
C SER A 117 -5.00 19.98 14.61
N PHE A 118 -4.13 19.10 14.11
CA PHE A 118 -2.74 18.98 14.62
C PHE A 118 -1.64 19.02 13.55
N MET A 119 -1.99 18.94 12.26
CA MET A 119 -1.01 19.02 11.17
C MET A 119 -1.53 19.89 10.02
N ASP A 120 -0.77 20.93 9.68
CA ASP A 120 -0.95 21.68 8.44
C ASP A 120 -0.33 20.89 7.29
N VAL A 121 -1.18 20.31 6.43
CA VAL A 121 -0.76 19.52 5.28
C VAL A 121 -0.81 20.39 4.02
N ILE A 122 0.35 20.61 3.44
CA ILE A 122 0.54 21.42 2.23
C ILE A 122 0.73 20.47 1.04
N PRO A 123 0.05 20.69 -0.09
CA PRO A 123 0.20 19.87 -1.28
C PRO A 123 1.61 19.97 -1.85
N LEU A 124 2.02 18.89 -2.50
CA LEU A 124 3.20 18.88 -3.33
C LEU A 124 3.06 19.90 -4.47
N ASN A 125 4.18 20.51 -4.85
CA ASN A 125 4.17 21.58 -5.85
C ASN A 125 4.35 20.99 -7.26
N SER A 126 3.26 20.96 -8.02
CA SER A 126 3.25 20.49 -9.41
C SER A 126 4.02 21.37 -10.39
N SER A 127 4.35 22.61 -9.99
CA SER A 127 5.14 23.54 -10.80
C SER A 127 6.66 23.34 -10.64
N LEU A 128 7.11 22.56 -9.65
CA LEU A 128 8.51 22.19 -9.53
C LEU A 128 8.86 21.15 -10.60
N SER A 129 9.99 21.36 -11.29
CA SER A 129 10.47 20.40 -12.26
C SER A 129 10.84 19.09 -11.55
N SER A 130 10.16 18.01 -11.94
CA SER A 130 10.43 16.64 -11.49
C SER A 130 10.64 15.75 -12.70
N ARG A 131 11.44 14.70 -12.53
CA ARG A 131 11.57 13.62 -13.54
C ARG A 131 10.31 12.75 -13.64
N TYR A 132 9.44 12.82 -12.62
CA TYR A 132 8.19 12.07 -12.53
C TYR A 132 7.00 12.98 -12.69
N ASN A 133 5.92 12.43 -13.23
CA ASN A 133 4.63 13.10 -13.27
C ASN A 133 3.75 12.66 -12.07
N GLU A 134 2.62 13.32 -11.88
CA GLU A 134 1.68 13.03 -10.78
C GLU A 134 1.07 11.62 -10.89
N THR A 135 1.06 11.06 -12.10
CA THR A 135 0.57 9.71 -12.42
C THR A 135 1.64 8.63 -12.33
N SER A 136 2.89 8.98 -11.99
CA SER A 136 3.97 8.01 -11.84
C SER A 136 3.68 7.16 -10.62
N THR A 137 3.86 5.85 -10.77
CA THR A 137 3.59 4.92 -9.68
C THR A 137 4.68 5.02 -8.63
N ILE A 138 4.34 4.71 -7.38
CA ILE A 138 5.32 4.66 -6.30
C ILE A 138 6.38 3.59 -6.61
N GLU A 139 6.04 2.52 -7.32
CA GLU A 139 7.02 1.57 -7.84
C GLU A 139 8.06 2.23 -8.76
N GLU A 140 7.64 3.05 -9.73
CA GLU A 140 8.57 3.81 -10.60
C GLU A 140 9.49 4.74 -9.79
N LEU A 141 8.93 5.38 -8.76
CA LEU A 141 9.70 6.25 -7.86
C LEU A 141 10.73 5.44 -7.06
N VAL A 142 10.30 4.32 -6.46
CA VAL A 142 11.14 3.46 -5.62
C VAL A 142 12.25 2.78 -6.42
N ASN A 143 11.96 2.29 -7.63
CA ASN A 143 12.95 1.62 -8.49
C ASN A 143 14.13 2.52 -8.84
N GLU A 144 13.88 3.81 -8.95
CA GLU A 144 14.83 4.83 -9.37
C GLU A 144 15.36 5.67 -8.20
N LEU A 145 14.84 5.47 -6.98
CA LEU A 145 15.51 5.89 -5.74
C LEU A 145 16.75 5.01 -5.46
N MET A 146 16.84 3.84 -6.09
CA MET A 146 17.95 2.87 -5.91
C MET A 146 19.21 3.18 -6.74
N ILE A 147 19.50 4.44 -7.05
CA ILE A 147 20.69 4.82 -7.85
C ILE A 147 22.01 4.56 -7.12
N GLU A 148 22.00 4.25 -5.83
CA GLU A 148 23.19 3.80 -5.12
C GLU A 148 23.55 2.37 -5.52
N ASN A 149 24.21 2.24 -6.67
CA ASN A 149 25.25 1.23 -6.80
C ASN A 149 26.14 1.39 -5.57
N TRP A 150 26.11 0.41 -4.67
CA TRP A 150 27.09 0.28 -3.61
C TRP A 150 28.46 0.16 -4.27
N ASN A 151 29.11 1.30 -4.46
CA ASN A 151 30.45 1.33 -4.97
C ASN A 151 31.35 0.87 -3.82
N LEU A 152 31.52 -0.44 -3.70
CA LEU A 152 32.42 -1.07 -2.73
C LEU A 152 33.89 -0.64 -2.94
N SER A 153 34.18 0.10 -4.02
CA SER A 153 35.46 0.78 -4.27
C SER A 153 35.64 2.07 -3.45
N ILE A 154 34.65 2.51 -2.65
CA ILE A 154 34.88 3.59 -1.69
C ILE A 154 35.73 3.01 -0.55
N ILE A 155 37.03 3.17 -0.71
CA ILE A 155 38.04 2.81 0.29
C ILE A 155 37.86 3.76 1.47
N TYR A 156 37.17 3.29 2.51
CA TYR A 156 36.96 4.04 3.76
C TYR A 156 38.24 4.31 4.56
N GLU A 157 39.41 3.86 4.08
CA GLU A 157 40.70 4.07 4.72
C GLU A 157 41.02 5.56 4.93
N SER A 158 40.67 6.43 3.98
CA SER A 158 40.83 7.88 4.11
C SER A 158 39.91 8.48 5.17
N TYR A 159 38.67 7.98 5.26
CA TYR A 159 37.70 8.37 6.29
C TYR A 159 38.16 7.91 7.68
N TYR A 160 38.56 6.65 7.83
CA TYR A 160 39.04 6.12 9.11
C TYR A 160 40.37 6.76 9.55
N ASN A 161 41.30 7.04 8.62
CA ASN A 161 42.54 7.75 8.95
C ASN A 161 42.30 9.21 9.37
N GLY A 162 41.29 9.88 8.80
CA GLY A 162 40.89 11.23 9.22
C GLY A 162 40.16 11.28 10.56
N CYS A 163 39.62 10.16 11.01
CA CYS A 163 38.86 10.03 12.26
C CYS A 163 39.58 9.21 13.35
N GLN A 164 40.90 8.99 13.23
CA GLN A 164 41.67 8.39 14.32
C GLN A 164 41.82 9.39 15.48
N PRO A 165 41.63 8.95 16.75
CA PRO A 165 41.78 9.79 17.93
C PRO A 165 43.22 10.22 18.20
#